data_AF-A0A960FPD1-F1
#
_entry.id   AF-A0A960FPD1-F1
#
_cell.length_a   1.000
_cell.length_b   1.000
_cell.length_c   1.000
_cell.angle_alpha   90.00
_cell.angle_beta   90.00
_cell.angle_gamma   90.00
#
_symmetry.space_group_name_H-M   'P 1'
#
loop_
_entity.id
_entity.type
_entity.pdbx_description
1 polymer ?
#
loop_
_entity_poly.entity_id
_entity_poly.type
_entity_poly.pdbx_seq_one_letter_code
_entity_poly.pdbx_strand_id
1 'polypeptide(L)'
;GYMIEYDNRHLWMKLKRIVSSHFANYKEAWAANQLICEGKIQPMLSKVFTLEETGEAAYQVHHNMHEGKLGILCLAPEEGLGIDDPAFREEVGEDKITLARRYA
;
A
#
# COMPACT_ATOMS: atom_id res chain seq x y z
N GLY A 1 1.52 22.06 2.58
CA GLY A 1 2.86 21.61 2.97
C GLY A 1 2.99 21.70 4.47
N TYR A 2 3.90 20.95 5.08
CA TYR A 2 4.17 21.00 6.51
C TYR A 2 5.57 21.57 6.75
N MET A 3 5.77 22.18 7.92
CA MET A 3 7.09 22.71 8.30
C MET A 3 7.98 21.59 8.81
N ILE A 4 9.22 21.57 8.33
CA ILE A 4 10.25 20.64 8.78
C ILE A 4 11.42 21.46 9.30
N GLU A 5 11.79 21.22 10.56
CA GLU A 5 12.98 21.78 11.20
C GLU A 5 13.90 20.64 11.64
N TYR A 6 15.20 20.77 11.39
CA TYR A 6 16.18 19.78 11.80
C TYR A 6 17.52 20.42 12.11
N ASP A 7 18.31 19.74 12.95
CA ASP A 7 19.67 20.15 13.27
C ASP A 7 20.63 19.82 12.12
N ASN A 8 21.02 20.88 11.39
CA ASN A 8 21.89 20.74 10.22
C ASN A 8 23.28 20.19 10.57
N ARG A 9 23.73 20.30 11.83
CA ARG A 9 25.02 19.73 12.28
C ARG A 9 25.08 18.23 12.01
N HIS A 10 23.98 17.52 12.25
CA HIS A 10 23.91 16.08 12.01
C HIS A 10 23.86 15.71 10.53
N LEU A 11 23.47 16.64 9.66
CA LEU A 11 23.50 16.43 8.22
C LEU A 11 24.94 16.55 7.70
N TRP A 12 25.59 17.70 7.92
CA TRP A 12 26.91 17.96 7.32
C TRP A 12 28.03 17.18 8.00
N MET A 13 28.04 17.07 9.35
CA MET A 13 29.15 16.41 10.06
C MET A 13 29.16 14.90 9.85
N LYS A 14 28.01 14.32 9.49
CA LYS A 14 27.86 12.87 9.24
C LYS A 14 27.66 12.55 7.75
N LEU A 15 27.89 13.52 6.86
CA LEU A 15 27.80 13.37 5.40
C LEU A 15 26.48 12.73 4.93
N LYS A 16 25.38 13.09 5.60
CA LYS A 16 24.04 12.60 5.26
C LYS A 16 23.46 13.40 4.10
N ARG A 17 22.48 12.81 3.41
CA ARG A 17 21.73 13.45 2.32
C ARG A 17 20.24 13.45 2.64
N ILE A 18 19.56 14.54 2.30
CA ILE A 18 18.09 14.58 2.21
C ILE A 18 17.76 14.38 0.73
N VAL A 19 17.12 13.26 0.42
CA VAL A 19 16.68 12.93 -0.94
C VAL A 19 15.17 13.12 -0.99
N SER A 20 14.73 14.11 -1.77
CA SER A 20 13.30 14.28 -2.05
C SER A 20 12.84 13.23 -3.05
N SER A 21 11.62 12.73 -2.88
CA SER A 21 10.96 11.82 -3.81
C SER A 21 9.49 12.20 -3.95
N HIS A 22 8.94 12.04 -5.14
CA HIS A 22 7.53 12.27 -5.41
C HIS A 22 7.05 11.29 -6.48
N PHE A 23 6.17 10.38 -6.08
CA PHE A 23 5.65 9.32 -6.95
C PHE A 23 6.76 8.43 -7.53
N ALA A 24 6.53 7.88 -8.72
CA ALA A 24 7.44 7.02 -9.46
C ALA A 24 7.29 7.32 -10.96
N ASN A 25 8.38 7.31 -11.71
CA ASN A 25 8.28 7.28 -13.17
C ASN A 25 7.73 5.92 -13.63
N TYR A 26 7.35 5.83 -14.90
CA TYR A 26 6.71 4.60 -15.41
C TYR A 26 7.61 3.36 -15.33
N LYS A 27 8.93 3.51 -15.49
CA LYS A 27 9.87 2.41 -15.35
C LYS A 27 9.91 1.88 -13.92
N GLU A 28 9.91 2.78 -12.94
CA GLU A 28 9.88 2.44 -11.51
C GLU A 28 8.54 1.80 -11.11
N ALA A 29 7.42 2.34 -11.61
CA ALA A 29 6.10 1.77 -11.38
C ALA A 29 5.99 0.35 -11.96
N TRP A 30 6.51 0.14 -13.18
CA TRP A 30 6.57 -1.19 -13.80
C TRP A 30 7.43 -2.16 -12.98
N ALA A 31 8.62 -1.73 -12.54
CA ALA A 31 9.50 -2.54 -11.71
C ALA A 31 8.84 -2.91 -10.37
N ALA A 32 8.13 -1.98 -9.74
CA ALA A 32 7.36 -2.25 -8.53
C ALA A 32 6.24 -3.27 -8.77
N ASN A 33 5.52 -3.15 -9.89
CA ASN A 33 4.49 -4.11 -10.27
C ASN A 33 5.07 -5.50 -10.56
N GLN A 34 6.22 -5.60 -11.21
CA GLN A 34 6.90 -6.89 -11.44
C GLN A 34 7.23 -7.60 -10.13
N LEU A 35 7.66 -6.89 -9.09
CA LEU A 35 7.91 -7.49 -7.78
C LEU A 35 6.63 -8.07 -7.14
N ILE A 36 5.46 -7.50 -7.44
CA ILE A 36 4.15 -8.05 -7.02
C ILE A 36 3.82 -9.29 -7.86
N CYS A 37 3.97 -9.22 -9.19
CA CYS A 37 3.74 -10.35 -10.09
C CYS A 37 4.68 -11.54 -9.81
N GLU A 38 5.88 -11.29 -9.28
CA GLU A 38 6.84 -12.31 -8.85
C GLU A 38 6.59 -12.80 -7.41
N GLY A 39 5.56 -12.31 -6.72
CA GLY A 39 5.22 -12.71 -5.35
C GLY A 39 6.22 -12.23 -4.28
N LYS A 40 7.17 -11.36 -4.63
CA LYS A 40 8.20 -10.84 -3.71
C LYS A 40 7.66 -9.72 -2.81
N ILE A 41 6.67 -8.96 -3.29
CA ILE A 41 5.97 -7.92 -2.53
C ILE A 41 4.48 -8.26 -2.51
N GLN A 42 3.86 -8.15 -1.34
CA GLN A 42 2.45 -8.46 -1.12
C GLN A 42 1.62 -7.21 -0.87
N PRO A 43 0.33 -7.20 -1.24
CA PRO A 43 -0.56 -6.07 -0.96
C PRO A 43 -0.77 -5.91 0.55
N MET A 44 -0.82 -4.66 1.01
CA MET A 44 -1.07 -4.31 2.42
C MET A 44 -2.55 -3.94 2.65
N LEU A 45 -3.48 -4.70 2.05
CA LEU A 45 -4.91 -4.45 2.12
C LEU A 45 -5.46 -4.89 3.49
N SER A 46 -5.97 -3.95 4.30
CA SER A 46 -6.48 -4.22 5.65
C SER A 46 -8.01 -4.33 5.69
N LYS A 47 -8.72 -3.40 5.07
CA LYS A 47 -10.20 -3.42 5.02
C LYS A 47 -10.73 -3.04 3.65
N VAL A 48 -11.89 -3.56 3.31
CA VAL A 48 -12.60 -3.26 2.06
C VAL A 48 -13.96 -2.67 2.39
N PHE A 49 -14.36 -1.68 1.60
CA PHE A 49 -15.63 -0.97 1.66
C PHE A 49 -16.33 -1.05 0.31
N THR A 50 -17.65 -0.86 0.29
CA THR A 50 -18.37 -0.67 -0.97
C THR A 50 -18.14 0.74 -1.53
N LEU A 51 -18.55 0.96 -2.78
CA LEU A 51 -18.44 2.28 -3.41
C LEU A 51 -19.24 3.35 -2.64
N GLU A 52 -20.43 3.00 -2.14
CA GLU A 52 -21.30 3.88 -1.34
C GLU A 52 -20.63 4.30 -0.02
N GLU A 53 -19.75 3.45 0.53
CA GLU A 53 -19.04 3.67 1.78
C GLU A 53 -17.71 4.42 1.60
N THR A 54 -17.39 4.91 0.40
CA THR A 54 -16.13 5.64 0.12
C THR A 54 -15.91 6.82 1.06
N GLY A 55 -16.98 7.52 1.46
CA GLY A 55 -16.89 8.62 2.43
C GLY A 55 -16.41 8.16 3.81
N GLU A 56 -16.87 7.00 4.27
CA GLU A 56 -16.45 6.40 5.54
C GLU A 56 -15.00 5.91 5.45
N ALA A 57 -14.62 5.24 4.36
CA ALA A 57 -13.24 4.84 4.13
C ALA A 57 -12.28 6.04 4.17
N ALA A 58 -12.65 7.16 3.52
CA ALA A 58 -11.86 8.39 3.56
C ALA A 58 -11.78 9.00 4.97
N TYR A 59 -12.89 8.99 5.71
CA TYR A 59 -12.94 9.43 7.11
C TYR A 59 -11.98 8.62 7.99
N GLN A 60 -11.99 7.29 7.85
CA GLN A 60 -11.15 6.41 8.64
C GLN A 60 -9.65 6.56 8.32
N VAL A 61 -9.29 6.79 7.06
CA VAL A 61 -7.91 7.18 6.69
C VAL A 61 -7.54 8.53 7.32
N HIS A 62 -8.42 9.52 7.24
CA HIS A 62 -8.16 10.86 7.78
C HIS A 62 -7.88 10.85 9.28
N HIS A 63 -8.53 9.94 10.03
CA HIS A 63 -8.37 9.78 11.47
C HIS A 63 -7.35 8.70 11.86
N ASN A 64 -6.56 8.17 10.92
CA ASN A 64 -5.56 7.12 11.15
C ASN A 64 -6.13 5.88 11.88
N MET A 65 -7.34 5.45 11.54
CA MET A 65 -8.02 4.35 12.22
C MET A 65 -7.55 2.96 11.74
N HIS A 66 -6.62 2.89 10.78
CA HIS A 66 -6.17 1.64 10.16
C HIS A 66 -4.68 1.64 9.90
N GLU A 67 -4.08 0.46 10.02
CA GLU A 67 -2.75 0.16 9.51
C GLU A 67 -2.88 -0.57 8.16
N GLY A 68 -2.16 -0.08 7.14
CA GLY A 68 -2.22 -0.63 5.79
C GLY A 68 -3.03 0.23 4.81
N LYS A 69 -3.80 -0.42 3.93
CA LYS A 69 -4.57 0.21 2.85
C LYS A 69 -6.03 -0.20 2.95
N LEU A 70 -6.93 0.79 2.81
CA LEU A 70 -8.36 0.53 2.60
C LEU A 70 -8.63 0.44 1.10
N GLY A 71 -9.31 -0.64 0.71
CA GLY A 71 -9.79 -0.87 -0.66
C GLY A 71 -11.25 -0.48 -0.80
N ILE A 72 -11.65 -0.08 -2.02
CA ILE A 72 -13.03 0.21 -2.38
C ILE A 72 -13.44 -0.75 -3.49
N LEU A 73 -14.53 -1.49 -3.29
CA LEU A 73 -15.20 -2.21 -4.37
C LEU A 73 -15.89 -1.19 -5.28
N CYS A 74 -15.45 -1.12 -6.54
CA CYS A 74 -16.10 -0.27 -7.54
C CYS A 74 -17.17 -1.07 -8.30
N LEU A 75 -16.81 -1.66 -9.45
CA LEU A 75 -17.73 -2.53 -10.21
C LEU A 75 -17.72 -3.99 -9.74
N ALA A 76 -16.75 -4.39 -8.91
CA ALA A 76 -16.72 -5.72 -8.34
C ALA A 76 -17.85 -5.86 -7.30
N PRO A 77 -18.75 -6.84 -7.43
CA PRO A 77 -19.88 -6.98 -6.50
C PRO A 77 -19.47 -7.51 -5.12
N GLU A 78 -18.32 -8.18 -5.01
CA GLU A 78 -17.81 -8.76 -3.76
C GLU A 78 -16.28 -8.89 -3.80
N GLU A 79 -15.69 -9.17 -2.64
CA GLU A 79 -14.25 -9.46 -2.51
C GLU A 79 -13.86 -10.83 -3.11
N GLY A 80 -12.56 -11.04 -3.35
CA GLY A 80 -12.04 -12.34 -3.79
C GLY A 80 -12.16 -12.63 -5.29
N LEU A 81 -12.74 -11.73 -6.07
CA LEU A 81 -12.83 -11.83 -7.53
C LEU A 81 -11.53 -11.39 -8.22
N GLY A 82 -11.38 -11.78 -9.50
CA GLY A 82 -10.31 -11.29 -10.38
C GLY A 82 -9.01 -12.08 -10.36
N ILE A 83 -8.96 -13.23 -9.66
CA ILE A 83 -7.81 -14.14 -9.67
C ILE A 83 -7.88 -15.01 -10.94
N ASP A 84 -6.94 -14.82 -11.86
CA ASP A 84 -6.80 -15.59 -13.11
C ASP A 84 -5.73 -16.68 -13.04
N ASP A 85 -4.81 -16.59 -12.08
CA ASP A 85 -3.83 -17.64 -11.72
C ASP A 85 -3.96 -18.08 -10.25
N PRO A 86 -4.89 -19.00 -9.93
CA PRO A 86 -5.08 -19.50 -8.56
C PRO A 86 -3.89 -20.31 -8.04
N ALA A 87 -3.16 -21.00 -8.91
CA ALA A 87 -2.02 -21.84 -8.53
C ALA A 87 -0.86 -20.98 -8.03
N PHE A 88 -0.58 -19.88 -8.71
CA PHE A 88 0.42 -18.92 -8.26
C PHE A 88 0.00 -18.24 -6.94
N ARG A 89 -1.27 -17.90 -6.78
CA ARG A 89 -1.79 -17.36 -5.51
C ARG A 89 -1.54 -18.34 -4.34
N GLU A 90 -1.81 -19.62 -4.56
CA GLU A 90 -1.56 -20.67 -3.57
C GLU A 90 -0.07 -20.81 -3.24
N GLU A 91 0.81 -20.75 -4.24
CA GLU A 91 2.27 -20.77 -4.07
C GLU A 91 2.77 -19.60 -3.20
N VAL A 92 2.26 -18.38 -3.46
CA VAL A 92 2.61 -17.19 -2.68
C VAL A 92 2.17 -17.36 -1.22
N GLY A 93 0.95 -17.84 -1.01
CA GLY A 93 0.35 -18.12 0.29
C GLY A 93 -0.62 -17.03 0.76
N GLU A 94 -1.85 -17.44 1.09
CA GLU A 94 -2.92 -16.53 1.54
C GLU A 94 -2.54 -15.80 2.83
N ASP A 95 -1.77 -16.43 3.71
CA ASP A 95 -1.29 -15.86 4.97
C ASP A 95 -0.40 -14.63 4.76
N LYS A 96 0.34 -14.59 3.64
CA LYS A 96 1.17 -13.44 3.26
C LYS A 96 0.37 -12.39 2.52
N ILE A 97 -0.50 -12.80 1.59
CA ILE A 97 -1.34 -11.88 0.80
C ILE A 97 -2.30 -11.10 1.71
N THR A 98 -2.82 -11.75 2.75
CA THR A 98 -3.79 -11.17 3.68
C THR A 98 -3.16 -10.71 4.99
N LEU A 99 -1.83 -10.60 5.06
CA LEU A 99 -1.12 -10.26 6.30
C LEU A 99 -1.71 -9.03 7.00
N ALA A 100 -2.04 -7.98 6.23
CA ALA A 100 -2.57 -6.74 6.75
C ALA A 100 -4.04 -6.82 7.24
N ARG A 101 -4.80 -7.87 6.87
CA ARG A 101 -6.17 -8.10 7.35
C ARG A 101 -6.24 -8.36 8.85
N ARG A 102 -5.13 -8.74 9.48
CA ARG A 102 -5.03 -8.98 10.92
C ARG A 102 -5.11 -7.70 11.76
N TYR A 103 -4.97 -6.54 11.14
CA TYR A 103 -4.97 -5.21 11.79
C TYR A 103 -6.23 -4.39 11.50
N ALA A 104 -7.28 -5.01 10.96
CA ALA A 104 -8.49 -4.37 10.46
C ALA A 104 -9.63 -4.30 11.48
#